data_AF-X6LNT8-F1
#
_entry.id   AF-X6LNT8-F1
#
_cell.length_a   1.000
_cell.length_b   1.000
_cell.length_c   1.000
_cell.angle_alpha   90.00
_cell.angle_beta   90.00
_cell.angle_gamma   90.00
#
_symmetry.space_group_name_H-M   'P 1'
#
loop_
_entity.id
_entity.type
_entity.pdbx_description
1 polymer ?
#
loop_
_entity_poly.entity_id
_entity_poly.type
_entity_poly.pdbx_seq_one_letter_code
_entity_poly.pdbx_strand_id
1 'polypeptide(L)'
;MMKTNQKYKQNYQMLLFKQNTGLSIEYDEDNNTFQFHQLPVCDDIAPFYQYAYVCINDVILFFGGYGHGVVSKSVHKYSIGENKWMTFQNTLPSPLRDFVAILSEEDNYIYVIGGENEKAIMKTNVRIWDPSYLVKICLYIYFDEIQIYFIKLIDK
;
A
#
# COMPACT_ATOMS: atom_id res chain seq x y z
N MET A 1 -12.75 -39.84 22.31
CA MET A 1 -11.68 -38.83 22.42
C MET A 1 -11.92 -37.78 21.35
N MET A 2 -12.56 -36.67 21.71
CA MET A 2 -12.84 -35.57 20.77
C MET A 2 -11.53 -34.82 20.48
N LYS A 3 -11.14 -34.77 19.21
CA LYS A 3 -10.08 -33.86 18.74
C LYS A 3 -10.63 -32.44 18.92
N THR A 4 -10.06 -31.68 19.84
CA THR A 4 -10.33 -30.25 19.98
C THR A 4 -9.86 -29.57 18.70
N ASN A 5 -10.79 -28.93 17.99
CA ASN A 5 -10.50 -28.06 16.86
C ASN A 5 -9.64 -26.90 17.37
N GLN A 6 -8.33 -26.91 17.09
CA GLN A 6 -7.50 -25.72 17.25
C GLN A 6 -8.03 -24.67 16.28
N LYS A 7 -8.73 -23.68 16.82
CA LYS A 7 -9.10 -22.46 16.09
C LYS A 7 -7.78 -21.74 15.83
N TYR A 8 -7.35 -21.68 14.56
CA TYR A 8 -6.15 -20.93 14.19
C TYR A 8 -6.37 -19.47 14.58
N LYS A 9 -5.48 -18.92 15.42
CA LYS A 9 -5.55 -17.51 15.84
C LYS A 9 -5.43 -16.64 14.60
N GLN A 10 -6.50 -15.93 14.25
CA GLN A 10 -6.51 -15.02 13.11
C GLN A 10 -6.04 -13.64 13.55
N ASN A 11 -4.73 -13.42 13.42
CA ASN A 11 -4.13 -12.11 13.57
C ASN A 11 -3.97 -11.47 12.19
N TYR A 12 -4.50 -10.26 12.03
CA TYR A 12 -4.34 -9.47 10.81
C TYR A 12 -3.32 -8.37 11.07
N GLN A 13 -2.39 -8.20 10.14
CA GLN A 13 -1.49 -7.07 10.15
C GLN A 13 -1.98 -6.03 9.16
N MET A 14 -1.82 -4.76 9.49
CA MET A 14 -2.26 -3.64 8.67
C MET A 14 -1.20 -2.55 8.73
N LEU A 15 -0.98 -1.87 7.60
CA LEU A 15 -0.08 -0.73 7.54
C LEU A 15 -0.88 0.52 7.19
N LEU A 16 -0.66 1.59 7.93
CA LEU A 16 -1.25 2.90 7.66
C LEU A 16 -0.13 3.92 7.46
N PHE A 17 -0.18 4.64 6.34
CA PHE A 17 0.70 5.79 6.09
C PHE A 17 -0.13 6.99 5.66
N LYS A 18 0.00 8.09 6.41
CA LYS A 18 -0.65 9.36 6.11
C LYS A 18 0.20 10.50 6.67
N GLN A 19 0.69 11.38 5.78
CA GLN A 19 1.57 12.47 6.15
C GLN A 19 2.75 11.96 7.01
N ASN A 20 3.02 12.57 8.16
CA ASN A 20 4.06 12.16 9.11
C ASN A 20 3.68 10.95 9.99
N THR A 21 2.54 10.30 9.74
CA THR A 21 2.05 9.16 10.52
C THR A 21 2.24 7.86 9.76
N GLY A 22 3.07 6.96 10.29
CA GLY A 22 3.19 5.58 9.86
C GLY A 22 2.82 4.65 11.02
N LEU A 23 1.95 3.66 10.81
CA LEU A 23 1.55 2.68 11.82
C LEU A 23 1.59 1.26 11.27
N SER A 24 2.12 0.33 12.05
CA SER A 24 1.83 -1.10 11.94
C SER A 24 0.75 -1.42 12.97
N ILE A 25 -0.39 -1.91 12.51
CA ILE A 25 -1.55 -2.21 13.35
C ILE A 25 -1.78 -3.72 13.28
N GLU A 26 -1.86 -4.35 14.45
CA GLU A 26 -2.23 -5.75 14.61
C GLU A 26 -3.66 -5.82 15.13
N TYR A 27 -4.48 -6.63 14.48
CA TYR A 27 -5.86 -6.89 14.88
C TYR A 27 -6.03 -8.37 15.23
N ASP A 28 -6.40 -8.63 16.48
CA ASP A 28 -6.77 -9.95 17.00
C ASP A 28 -8.30 -10.08 16.90
N GLU A 29 -8.77 -10.86 15.91
CA GLU A 29 -10.20 -11.03 15.65
C GLU A 29 -10.93 -11.81 16.75
N ASP A 30 -10.23 -12.71 17.45
CA ASP A 30 -10.82 -13.52 18.51
C ASP A 30 -11.13 -12.67 19.75
N ASN A 31 -10.26 -11.71 20.06
CA ASN A 31 -10.41 -10.82 21.20
C ASN A 31 -11.00 -9.45 20.84
N ASN A 32 -11.17 -9.15 19.55
CA ASN A 32 -11.58 -7.85 19.03
C ASN A 32 -10.69 -6.71 19.58
N THR A 33 -9.38 -6.91 19.57
CA THR A 33 -8.40 -5.94 20.10
C THR A 33 -7.43 -5.48 19.02
N PHE A 34 -7.08 -4.19 19.08
CA PHE A 34 -6.06 -3.59 18.24
C PHE A 34 -4.80 -3.29 19.05
N GLN A 35 -3.64 -3.58 18.49
CA GLN A 35 -2.34 -3.09 18.97
C GLN A 35 -1.65 -2.36 17.83
N PHE A 36 -0.81 -1.37 18.13
CA PHE A 36 -0.09 -0.66 17.08
C PHE A 36 1.31 -0.20 17.51
N HIS A 37 2.16 -0.09 16.51
CA HIS A 37 3.51 0.42 16.62
C HIS A 37 3.73 1.51 15.58
N GLN A 38 4.47 2.55 15.95
CA GLN A 38 4.84 3.59 15.00
C GLN A 38 5.88 3.07 14.01
N LEU A 39 5.68 3.42 12.75
CA LEU A 39 6.63 3.19 11.67
C LEU A 39 7.26 4.53 11.26
N PRO A 40 8.54 4.53 10.88
CA PRO A 40 9.18 5.71 10.32
C PRO A 40 8.49 6.12 9.01
N VAL A 41 8.38 7.43 8.80
CA VAL A 41 8.02 8.03 7.51
C VAL A 41 9.19 8.89 7.05
N CYS A 42 9.61 8.76 5.79
CA CYS A 42 10.68 9.61 5.28
C CYS A 42 10.20 11.04 5.01
N ASP A 43 11.11 12.00 5.13
CA ASP A 43 10.78 13.43 4.98
C ASP A 43 10.27 13.79 3.58
N ASP A 44 10.69 13.04 2.55
CA ASP A 44 10.25 13.25 1.17
C ASP A 44 8.75 13.04 0.98
N ILE A 45 8.17 12.04 1.67
CA ILE A 45 6.75 11.69 1.56
C ILE A 45 5.91 12.28 2.69
N ALA A 46 6.50 12.56 3.85
CA ALA A 46 5.81 13.11 5.02
C ALA A 46 4.88 14.31 4.75
N PRO A 47 5.17 15.26 3.84
CA PRO A 47 4.27 16.39 3.61
C PRO A 47 3.05 16.09 2.72
N PHE A 48 3.04 14.96 2.01
CA PHE A 48 2.01 14.67 1.03
C PHE A 48 0.89 13.76 1.63
N TYR A 49 -0.26 13.73 0.97
CA TYR A 49 -1.39 12.83 1.22
C TYR A 49 -2.13 12.55 -0.11
N GLN A 50 -3.23 11.78 -0.11
CA GLN A 50 -4.01 11.47 -1.33
C GLN A 50 -3.23 10.75 -2.45
N TYR A 51 -2.29 9.88 -2.07
CA TYR A 51 -1.56 9.05 -3.02
C TYR A 51 -2.43 7.94 -3.57
N ALA A 52 -2.15 7.54 -4.81
CA ALA A 52 -2.43 6.17 -5.22
C ALA A 52 -1.34 5.26 -4.63
N TYR A 53 -1.69 4.09 -4.13
CA TYR A 53 -0.70 3.13 -3.66
C TYR A 53 -1.13 1.70 -3.97
N VAL A 54 -0.14 0.82 -4.09
CA VAL A 54 -0.36 -0.61 -4.31
C VAL A 54 0.69 -1.39 -3.52
N CYS A 55 0.26 -2.46 -2.87
CA CYS A 55 1.16 -3.39 -2.23
C CYS A 55 1.43 -4.55 -3.17
N ILE A 56 2.71 -4.85 -3.38
CA ILE A 56 3.19 -5.89 -4.26
C ILE A 56 4.25 -6.65 -3.47
N ASN A 57 3.96 -7.91 -3.12
CA ASN A 57 4.79 -8.69 -2.19
C ASN A 57 5.01 -7.88 -0.88
N ASP A 58 6.25 -7.81 -0.38
CA ASP A 58 6.63 -7.07 0.82
C ASP A 58 6.97 -5.59 0.55
N VAL A 59 6.38 -5.02 -0.50
CA VAL A 59 6.67 -3.65 -0.94
C VAL A 59 5.38 -2.88 -1.16
N ILE A 60 5.33 -1.65 -0.65
CA ILE A 60 4.27 -0.70 -0.98
C ILE A 60 4.86 0.36 -1.90
N LEU A 61 4.22 0.57 -3.05
CA LEU A 61 4.52 1.68 -3.97
C LEU A 61 3.49 2.77 -3.78
N PHE A 62 3.96 4.02 -3.66
CA PHE A 62 3.16 5.22 -3.54
C PHE A 62 3.39 6.11 -4.76
N PHE A 63 2.32 6.56 -5.39
CA PHE A 63 2.31 7.32 -6.63
C PHE A 63 1.68 8.70 -6.40
N GLY A 64 2.47 9.74 -6.67
CA GLY A 64 2.01 11.13 -6.64
C GLY A 64 1.75 11.66 -5.24
N GLY A 65 0.54 12.16 -5.00
CA GLY A 65 0.10 12.79 -3.76
C GLY A 65 -0.01 14.31 -3.86
N TYR A 66 -0.59 14.92 -2.85
CA TYR A 66 -0.77 16.37 -2.74
C TYR A 66 -0.27 16.86 -1.39
N GLY A 67 0.50 17.94 -1.41
CA GLY A 67 1.14 18.51 -0.23
C GLY A 67 1.61 19.93 -0.53
N HIS A 68 1.47 20.83 0.44
CA HIS A 68 1.86 22.25 0.31
C HIS A 68 1.34 22.96 -0.95
N GLY A 69 0.14 22.62 -1.42
CA GLY A 69 -0.42 23.24 -2.63
C GLY A 69 0.09 22.66 -3.95
N VAL A 70 0.94 21.62 -3.91
CA VAL A 70 1.56 21.01 -5.08
C VAL A 70 1.11 19.56 -5.22
N VAL A 71 0.73 19.18 -6.45
CA VAL A 71 0.51 17.78 -6.83
C VAL A 71 1.86 17.20 -7.24
N SER A 72 2.23 16.09 -6.62
CA SER A 72 3.50 15.41 -6.83
C SER A 72 3.42 14.45 -8.02
N LYS A 73 4.57 14.28 -8.69
CA LYS A 73 4.83 13.23 -9.68
C LYS A 73 5.79 12.16 -9.15
N SER A 74 6.20 12.26 -7.89
CA SER A 74 7.17 11.34 -7.31
C SER A 74 6.57 9.95 -7.11
N VAL A 75 7.45 8.95 -7.11
CA VAL A 75 7.11 7.59 -6.70
C VAL A 75 8.00 7.24 -5.52
N HIS A 76 7.38 6.73 -4.46
CA HIS A 76 8.08 6.28 -3.27
C HIS A 76 7.82 4.79 -3.05
N LYS A 77 8.79 4.11 -2.47
CA LYS A 77 8.74 2.70 -2.13
C LYS A 77 8.94 2.54 -0.64
N TYR A 78 8.11 1.73 -0.01
CA TYR A 78 8.34 1.26 1.35
C TYR A 78 8.53 -0.26 1.32
N SER A 79 9.66 -0.73 1.85
CA SER A 79 9.94 -2.16 2.05
C SER A 79 9.44 -2.56 3.43
N ILE A 80 8.44 -3.44 3.48
CA ILE A 80 7.82 -3.94 4.70
C ILE A 80 8.84 -4.77 5.49
N GLY A 81 9.51 -5.72 4.82
CA GLY A 81 10.49 -6.61 5.47
C GLY A 81 11.71 -5.88 6.01
N GLU A 82 12.13 -4.78 5.37
CA GLU A 82 13.26 -3.98 5.83
C GLU A 82 12.87 -2.80 6.73
N ASN A 83 11.57 -2.47 6.83
CA ASN A 83 11.06 -1.27 7.48
C ASN A 83 11.77 0.01 6.99
N LYS A 84 11.85 0.17 5.65
CA LYS A 84 12.63 1.24 5.01
C LYS A 84 11.92 1.89 3.85
N TRP A 85 12.05 3.21 3.77
CA TRP A 85 11.66 4.01 2.62
C TRP A 85 12.78 4.12 1.60
N MET A 86 12.41 4.16 0.32
CA MET A 86 13.27 4.44 -0.82
C MET A 86 12.53 5.37 -1.78
N THR A 87 13.21 6.40 -2.26
CA THR A 87 12.68 7.32 -3.28
C THR A 87 13.23 6.92 -4.66
N PHE A 88 12.37 6.84 -5.67
CA PHE A 88 12.83 6.59 -7.04
C PHE A 88 13.33 7.89 -7.69
N GLN A 89 14.39 7.78 -8.50
CA GLN A 89 14.81 8.88 -9.39
C GLN A 89 13.81 9.08 -10.54
N ASN A 90 13.19 7.99 -10.99
CA ASN A 90 12.15 8.04 -12.01
C ASN A 90 10.85 8.60 -11.41
N THR A 91 10.26 9.55 -12.11
CA THR A 91 8.97 10.15 -11.74
C THR A 91 7.87 9.75 -12.71
N LEU A 92 6.63 9.93 -12.29
CA LEU A 92 5.46 9.81 -13.14
C LEU A 92 5.50 10.82 -14.31
N PRO A 93 4.87 10.49 -15.45
CA PRO A 93 4.79 11.39 -16.60
C PRO A 93 3.93 12.63 -16.32
N SER A 94 2.98 12.52 -15.38
CA SER A 94 2.12 13.61 -14.93
C SER A 94 1.91 13.54 -13.41
N PRO A 95 1.69 14.67 -12.72
CA PRO A 95 1.30 14.67 -11.31
C PRO A 95 -0.04 13.98 -11.08
N LEU A 96 -0.18 13.22 -9.99
CA LEU A 96 -1.39 12.47 -9.65
C LEU A 96 -1.80 12.74 -8.19
N ARG A 97 -3.09 13.00 -7.93
CA ARG A 97 -3.70 12.95 -6.58
C ARG A 97 -5.12 12.41 -6.66
N ASP A 98 -5.60 11.81 -5.57
CA ASP A 98 -6.95 11.23 -5.49
C ASP A 98 -7.17 10.09 -6.51
N PHE A 99 -6.11 9.35 -6.82
CA PHE A 99 -6.15 8.17 -7.70
C PHE A 99 -6.18 6.87 -6.89
N VAL A 100 -6.67 5.81 -7.54
CA VAL A 100 -6.56 4.43 -7.05
C VAL A 100 -5.56 3.67 -7.91
N ALA A 101 -4.63 2.94 -7.30
CA ALA A 101 -3.75 2.01 -8.01
C ALA A 101 -4.23 0.57 -7.84
N ILE A 102 -4.27 -0.17 -8.94
CA ILE A 102 -4.71 -1.56 -9.02
C ILE A 102 -3.64 -2.36 -9.76
N LEU A 103 -3.20 -3.48 -9.18
CA LEU A 103 -2.32 -4.44 -9.84
C LEU A 103 -3.15 -5.39 -10.71
N SER A 104 -2.79 -5.53 -11.99
CA SER A 104 -3.23 -6.65 -12.83
C SER A 104 -2.21 -7.78 -12.76
N GLU A 105 -2.67 -8.92 -12.26
CA GLU A 105 -1.85 -10.13 -12.11
C GLU A 105 -1.51 -10.75 -13.47
N GLU A 106 -2.45 -10.74 -14.42
CA GLU A 106 -2.26 -11.37 -15.73
C GLU A 106 -1.19 -10.63 -16.56
N ASP A 107 -1.23 -9.30 -16.53
CA ASP A 107 -0.36 -8.49 -17.39
C ASP A 107 0.95 -8.06 -16.70
N ASN A 108 1.04 -8.16 -15.37
CA ASN A 108 2.09 -7.53 -14.54
C ASN A 108 2.17 -6.01 -14.72
N TYR A 109 1.01 -5.35 -14.75
CA TYR A 109 0.90 -3.89 -14.81
C TYR A 109 0.14 -3.33 -13.62
N ILE A 110 0.54 -2.13 -13.23
CA ILE A 110 -0.19 -1.29 -12.30
C ILE A 110 -1.00 -0.29 -13.12
N TYR A 111 -2.30 -0.28 -12.88
CA TYR A 111 -3.26 0.67 -13.44
C TYR A 111 -3.57 1.70 -12.37
N VAL A 112 -3.36 2.97 -12.67
CA VAL A 112 -3.70 4.08 -11.79
C VAL A 112 -4.86 4.85 -12.43
N ILE A 113 -6.03 4.79 -11.79
CA ILE A 113 -7.34 5.19 -12.35
C ILE A 113 -8.01 6.21 -11.41
N GLY A 114 -8.75 7.16 -12.00
CA GLY A 114 -9.55 8.14 -11.26
C GLY A 114 -8.93 9.54 -11.28
N GLY A 115 -8.89 10.18 -10.11
CA GLY A 115 -8.37 11.53 -9.94
C GLY A 115 -9.36 12.65 -10.28
N GLU A 116 -9.01 13.86 -9.85
CA GLU A 116 -9.81 15.08 -10.06
C GLU A 116 -9.94 15.47 -11.55
N ASN A 117 -9.03 14.98 -12.40
CA ASN A 117 -9.07 15.18 -13.84
C ASN A 117 -9.60 13.90 -14.51
N GLU A 118 -10.93 13.82 -14.63
CA GLU A 118 -11.87 12.73 -14.99
C GLU A 118 -11.46 11.62 -16.00
N LYS A 119 -10.28 11.65 -16.63
CA LYS A 119 -9.90 10.74 -17.74
C LYS A 119 -8.47 10.22 -17.73
N ALA A 120 -7.65 10.51 -16.72
CA ALA A 120 -6.29 9.99 -16.71
C ALA A 120 -6.28 8.52 -16.28
N ILE A 121 -5.83 7.63 -17.16
CA ILE A 121 -5.45 6.26 -16.81
C ILE A 121 -3.96 6.14 -17.07
N MET A 122 -3.18 5.91 -16.03
CA MET A 122 -1.77 5.59 -16.18
C MET A 122 -1.60 4.09 -16.08
N LYS A 123 -0.84 3.52 -17.02
CA LYS A 123 -0.44 2.11 -17.03
C LYS A 123 1.08 2.04 -16.94
N THR A 124 1.60 1.32 -15.95
CA THR A 124 3.05 1.10 -15.80
C THR A 124 3.35 -0.36 -15.50
N ASN A 125 4.42 -0.90 -16.09
CA ASN A 125 4.84 -2.27 -15.81
C ASN A 125 5.43 -2.35 -14.38
N VAL A 126 5.11 -3.41 -13.64
CA VAL A 126 5.62 -3.61 -12.27
C VAL A 126 7.15 -3.64 -12.24
N ARG A 127 7.79 -4.24 -13.26
CA ARG A 127 9.25 -4.40 -13.34
C ARG A 127 10.02 -3.09 -13.39
N ILE A 128 9.37 -1.98 -13.72
CA ILE A 128 9.98 -0.64 -13.68
C ILE A 128 10.28 -0.24 -12.22
N TRP A 129 9.40 -0.64 -11.30
CA TRP A 129 9.45 -0.23 -9.90
C TRP A 129 9.99 -1.33 -8.98
N ASP A 130 9.78 -2.59 -9.35
CA ASP A 130 10.37 -3.74 -8.68
C ASP A 130 10.90 -4.75 -9.72
N PRO A 131 12.17 -4.62 -10.15
CA PRO A 131 12.79 -5.55 -11.10
C PRO A 131 12.89 -6.98 -10.56
N SER A 132 12.87 -7.16 -9.24
CA SER A 132 12.90 -8.47 -8.57
C SER A 132 11.53 -9.15 -8.47
N TYR A 133 10.48 -8.55 -9.04
CA TYR A 133 9.13 -9.07 -8.94
C TYR A 133 8.99 -10.49 -9.51
N LEU A 134 8.75 -11.43 -8.60
CA LEU A 134 8.25 -12.78 -8.83
C LEU A 134 6.87 -12.88 -8.16
N VAL A 135 5.89 -13.45 -8.85
CA VAL A 135 4.46 -13.43 -8.46
C VAL A 135 4.24 -14.03 -7.06
N LYS A 136 3.73 -13.22 -6.12
CA LYS A 136 3.12 -13.67 -4.85
C LYS A 136 1.88 -12.80 -4.55
N ILE A 137 0.82 -13.45 -4.08
CA ILE A 137 -0.58 -12.98 -4.08
C ILE A 137 -0.90 -12.08 -2.86
N CYS A 138 -1.60 -10.96 -3.05
CA CYS A 138 -2.28 -10.18 -1.99
C CYS A 138 -3.62 -9.61 -2.51
N LEU A 139 -4.74 -9.97 -1.89
CA LEU A 139 -6.10 -9.55 -2.27
C LEU A 139 -6.53 -8.30 -1.47
N TYR A 140 -7.13 -7.27 -2.12
CA TYR A 140 -7.67 -6.07 -1.48
C TYR A 140 -9.18 -5.91 -1.73
N ILE A 141 -9.97 -5.62 -0.69
CA ILE A 141 -11.41 -5.31 -0.76
C ILE A 141 -11.64 -3.90 -0.19
N TYR A 142 -12.41 -3.08 -0.91
CA TYR A 142 -12.71 -1.66 -0.63
C TYR A 142 -13.95 -1.51 0.27
N PHE A 143 -13.89 -0.63 1.29
CA PHE A 143 -15.07 -0.13 2.00
C PHE A 143 -14.93 1.38 2.28
N ASP A 144 -16.04 2.11 2.14
CA ASP A 144 -16.12 3.56 2.33
C ASP A 144 -16.04 4.00 3.80
N GLU A 145 -15.46 5.18 3.99
CA GLU A 145 -15.43 6.08 5.17
C GLU A 145 -14.44 5.85 6.34
N ILE A 146 -13.72 4.74 6.49
CA ILE A 146 -12.60 4.67 7.46
C ILE A 146 -11.46 3.84 6.85
N GLN A 147 -10.30 4.46 6.59
CA GLN A 147 -9.12 3.77 6.06
C GLN A 147 -8.48 2.86 7.13
N ILE A 148 -8.87 1.58 7.13
CA ILE A 148 -8.22 0.47 7.85
C ILE A 148 -8.01 -0.66 6.83
N TYR A 149 -6.76 -1.08 6.57
CA TYR A 149 -6.41 -2.05 5.52
C TYR A 149 -5.98 -3.41 6.09
N PHE A 150 -6.74 -4.48 5.85
CA PHE A 150 -6.38 -5.84 6.21
C PHE A 150 -5.30 -6.41 5.27
N ILE A 151 -4.13 -6.80 5.78
CA ILE A 151 -3.18 -7.68 5.08
C ILE A 151 -3.44 -9.10 5.58
N LYS A 152 -3.98 -9.97 4.72
CA LYS A 152 -4.07 -11.41 4.99
C LYS A 152 -2.89 -12.11 4.36
N LEU A 153 -1.87 -12.41 5.17
CA LEU A 153 -0.81 -13.34 4.80
C LEU A 153 -1.41 -14.75 4.82
N ILE A 154 -1.54 -15.38 3.64
CA ILE A 154 -1.90 -16.80 3.55
C ILE A 154 -0.59 -17.56 3.40
N ASP A 155 -0.05 -18.02 4.52
CA ASP A 155 1.02 -19.01 4.52
C ASP A 155 0.43 -20.37 4.14
N LYS A 156 1.12 -21.09 3.24
CA LYS A 156 0.88 -22.51 2.94
C LYS A 156 1.90 -23.37 3.65
#